data_AF-J9F343-F1
#
_entry.id   AF-J9F343-F1
#
_cell.length_a   1.000
_cell.length_b   1.000
_cell.length_c   1.000
_cell.angle_alpha   90.00
_cell.angle_beta   90.00
_cell.angle_gamma   90.00
#
_symmetry.space_group_name_H-M   'P 1'
#
loop_
_entity.id
_entity.type
_entity.pdbx_description
1 polymer ?
#
loop_
_entity_poly.entity_id
_entity_poly.type
_entity_poly.pdbx_seq_one_letter_code
_entity_poly.pdbx_strand_id
1 'polypeptide(L)' 'KRRMETSPVTCRTLEGFYYIDGHTFEKQYKEVLSGYRNWEQLSHADKWMLFPENMGPHLAIDETSLSNGELYTFVTNR' A
#
# COMPACT_ATOMS: atom_id res chain seq x y z
N LYS A 1 -1.24 -26.15 6.04
CA LYS A 1 -0.66 -25.72 4.75
C LYS A 1 -0.46 -24.21 4.83
N ARG A 2 0.79 -23.70 4.85
CA ARG A 2 1.05 -22.25 4.97
C ARG A 2 0.70 -21.61 3.63
N ARG A 3 -0.41 -20.87 3.56
CA ARG A 3 -0.84 -20.19 2.33
C ARG A 3 -0.14 -18.83 2.33
N MET A 4 0.78 -18.64 1.40
CA MET A 4 1.39 -17.34 1.13
C MET A 4 0.66 -16.78 -0.09
N GLU A 5 0.03 -15.61 0.06
CA GLU A 5 -0.70 -14.97 -1.03
C GLU A 5 0.28 -14.56 -2.12
N THR A 6 0.06 -15.03 -3.35
CA THR A 6 0.89 -14.75 -4.53
C THR A 6 0.33 -13.63 -5.40
N SER A 7 -0.83 -13.09 -5.02
CA SER A 7 -1.51 -11.98 -5.68
C SER A 7 -1.68 -10.82 -4.69
N PRO A 8 -1.56 -9.55 -5.14
CA PRO A 8 -1.78 -8.41 -4.27
C PRO A 8 -3.22 -8.45 -3.75
N VAL A 9 -3.36 -8.59 -2.44
CA VAL A 9 -4.65 -8.62 -1.77
C VAL A 9 -4.64 -7.60 -0.64
N THR A 10 -5.71 -6.82 -0.54
CA THR A 10 -5.85 -5.84 0.53
C THR A 10 -5.99 -6.53 1.89
N CYS A 11 -5.66 -5.84 2.99
CA CYS A 11 -5.87 -6.35 4.34
C CYS A 11 -7.31 -6.84 4.60
N ARG A 12 -8.30 -6.32 3.86
CA ARG A 12 -9.71 -6.72 3.95
C ARG A 12 -9.96 -8.14 3.45
N THR A 13 -9.14 -8.69 2.55
CA THR A 13 -9.36 -10.08 2.10
C THR A 13 -9.13 -11.09 3.22
N LEU A 14 -8.38 -10.70 4.26
CA LEU A 14 -8.14 -11.53 5.44
C LEU A 14 -9.42 -11.75 6.27
N GLU A 15 -10.42 -10.89 6.15
CA GLU A 15 -11.72 -11.03 6.83
C GLU A 15 -12.36 -12.38 6.51
N GLY A 16 -12.42 -12.76 5.23
CA GLY A 16 -13.00 -14.04 4.82
C GLY A 16 -12.18 -15.26 5.23
N PHE A 17 -10.86 -15.13 5.39
CA PHE A 17 -9.98 -16.25 5.74
C PHE A 17 -9.85 -16.48 7.24
N TYR A 18 -9.86 -15.39 8.01
CA TYR A 18 -9.56 -15.40 9.44
C TYR A 18 -10.76 -15.01 10.30
N TYR A 19 -11.92 -14.70 9.68
CA TYR A 19 -13.14 -14.28 10.37
C TYR A 19 -12.90 -13.07 11.29
N ILE A 20 -12.10 -12.13 10.81
CA ILE A 20 -11.75 -10.88 11.50
C ILE A 20 -12.44 -9.71 10.82
N ASP A 21 -12.73 -8.64 11.55
CA ASP A 21 -13.19 -7.39 10.94
C ASP A 21 -12.04 -6.74 10.14
N GLY A 22 -12.15 -6.76 8.80
CA GLY A 22 -11.09 -6.31 7.90
C GLY A 22 -10.80 -4.81 8.02
N HIS A 23 -11.82 -4.00 8.30
CA HIS A 23 -11.69 -2.55 8.49
C HIS A 23 -10.90 -2.20 9.74
N THR A 24 -11.22 -2.87 10.85
CA THR A 24 -10.52 -2.73 12.12
C THR A 24 -9.10 -3.22 12.00
N PHE A 25 -8.89 -4.36 11.35
CA PHE A 25 -7.56 -4.89 11.12
C PHE A 25 -6.70 -3.96 10.26
N GLU A 26 -7.23 -3.43 9.15
CA GLU A 26 -6.53 -2.46 8.29
C GLU A 26 -6.09 -1.22 9.08
N LYS A 27 -6.99 -0.68 9.91
CA LYS A 27 -6.69 0.46 10.80
C LYS A 27 -5.61 0.10 11.82
N GLN A 28 -5.73 -1.03 12.52
CA GLN A 28 -4.75 -1.46 13.53
C GLN A 28 -3.40 -1.76 12.89
N TYR A 29 -3.39 -2.33 11.69
CA TYR A 29 -2.18 -2.60 10.94
C TYR A 29 -1.42 -1.31 10.66
N LYS A 30 -2.09 -0.29 10.10
CA LYS A 30 -1.47 1.01 9.82
C LYS A 30 -1.05 1.74 11.09
N GLU A 31 -1.91 1.80 12.09
CA GLU A 31 -1.72 2.71 13.22
C GLU A 31 -0.84 2.13 14.33
N VAL A 32 -0.71 0.80 14.41
CA VAL A 32 -0.04 0.12 15.54
C VAL A 32 0.98 -0.92 15.08
N LEU A 33 0.65 -1.79 14.11
CA LEU A 33 1.44 -3.00 13.85
C LEU A 33 2.54 -2.81 12.80
N SER A 34 2.33 -1.97 11.79
CA SER A 34 3.25 -1.83 10.66
C SER A 34 4.45 -0.94 10.95
N GLY A 35 4.44 -0.22 12.07
CA GLY A 35 5.45 0.80 12.39
C GLY A 35 5.33 2.08 11.55
N TYR A 36 4.26 2.25 10.76
CA TYR A 36 4.05 3.43 9.91
C TYR A 36 4.20 4.77 10.64
N ARG A 37 3.72 4.85 11.90
CA ARG A 37 3.84 6.06 12.73
C ARG A 37 5.28 6.39 13.15
N ASN A 38 6.18 5.42 13.06
CA ASN A 38 7.59 5.56 13.42
C ASN A 38 8.51 5.67 12.20
N TRP A 39 7.97 5.73 10.98
CA TRP A 39 8.80 5.96 9.79
C TRP A 39 9.52 7.31 9.86
N GLU A 40 10.84 7.27 9.74
CA GLU A 40 11.69 8.47 9.67
C GLU A 40 11.26 9.38 8.50
N GLN A 41 10.76 8.76 7.43
CA GLN A 41 10.28 9.42 6.22
C GLN A 41 8.91 10.08 6.36
N LEU A 42 8.14 9.76 7.42
CA LEU A 42 6.76 10.22 7.57
C LEU A 42 6.64 11.75 7.53
N SER A 43 7.63 12.45 8.09
CA SER A 43 7.69 13.92 8.16
C SER A 43 7.88 14.64 6.82
N HIS A 44 8.40 13.93 5.80
CA HIS A 44 8.70 14.48 4.49
C HIS A 44 8.14 13.65 3.33
N ALA A 45 7.30 12.65 3.63
CA ALA A 45 6.71 11.77 2.64
C ALA A 45 5.86 12.55 1.63
N ASP A 46 5.22 13.63 2.07
CA ASP A 46 4.46 14.56 1.23
C ASP A 46 5.33 15.26 0.16
N LYS A 47 6.62 15.45 0.44
CA LYS A 47 7.56 16.09 -0.49
C LYS A 47 8.06 15.15 -1.59
N TRP A 48 7.84 13.85 -1.44
CA TRP A 48 8.24 12.83 -2.42
C TRP A 48 7.07 12.33 -3.27
N MET A 49 5.98 13.11 -3.31
CA MET A 49 4.91 12.89 -4.28
C MET A 49 5.43 13.19 -5.70
N LEU A 50 5.19 12.26 -6.64
CA LEU A 50 5.48 12.46 -8.05
C LEU A 50 4.38 13.32 -8.69
N PHE A 51 4.75 14.49 -9.18
CA PHE A 51 3.91 15.30 -10.05
C PHE A 51 4.26 15.02 -11.52
N PRO A 52 3.35 15.27 -12.48
CA PRO A 52 3.62 15.09 -13.90
C PRO A 52 4.93 15.75 -14.36
N GLU A 53 5.29 16.90 -13.79
CA GLU A 53 6.50 17.65 -14.10
C GLU A 53 7.78 16.99 -13.58
N ASN A 54 7.67 16.06 -12.63
CA ASN A 54 8.79 15.30 -12.05
C ASN A 54 8.97 13.92 -12.70
N MET A 55 8.16 13.57 -13.71
CA MET A 55 8.24 12.30 -14.42
C MET A 55 9.35 12.35 -15.48
N GLY A 56 10.35 11.50 -15.33
CA GLY A 56 11.37 11.28 -16.36
C GLY A 56 10.83 10.42 -17.50
N PRO A 57 11.57 10.34 -18.62
CA PRO A 57 11.16 9.54 -19.79
C PRO A 57 11.17 8.03 -19.52
N HIS A 58 11.79 7.58 -18.42
CA HIS A 58 11.95 6.18 -18.07
C HIS A 58 11.21 5.86 -16.78
N LEU A 59 9.95 5.48 -16.91
CA LEU A 59 9.11 5.05 -15.79
C LEU A 59 9.02 3.54 -15.74
N ALA A 60 9.07 2.98 -14.54
CA ALA A 60 8.75 1.60 -14.27
C ALA A 60 7.52 1.52 -13.36
N ILE A 61 6.62 0.59 -13.65
CA ILE A 61 5.54 0.23 -12.74
C ILE A 61 6.15 -0.61 -11.63
N ASP A 62 5.97 -0.19 -10.38
CA ASP A 62 6.48 -0.91 -9.21
C ASP A 62 5.37 -1.73 -8.55
N GLU A 63 4.27 -1.07 -8.18
CA GLU A 63 3.13 -1.70 -7.50
C GLU A 63 1.79 -1.25 -8.09
N THR A 64 0.82 -2.16 -8.12
CA THR A 64 -0.58 -1.87 -8.46
C THR A 64 -1.48 -2.31 -7.31
N SER A 65 -2.36 -1.43 -6.85
CA SER A 65 -3.31 -1.70 -5.76
C SER A 65 -4.72 -1.27 -6.14
N LEU A 66 -5.69 -2.14 -5.88
CA LEU A 66 -7.11 -1.82 -6.00
C LEU A 66 -7.63 -1.36 -4.64
N SER A 67 -8.11 -0.12 -4.57
CA SER A 67 -8.69 0.45 -3.34
C SER A 67 -9.91 1.31 -3.67
N ASN A 68 -10.98 1.14 -2.92
CA ASN A 68 -12.24 1.90 -3.05
C ASN A 68 -12.84 1.93 -4.47
N GLY A 69 -12.66 0.86 -5.25
CA GLY A 69 -13.17 0.75 -6.62
C GLY A 69 -12.27 1.41 -7.68
N GLU A 70 -11.12 1.95 -7.26
CA GLU A 70 -10.15 2.59 -8.15
C GLU A 70 -8.83 1.81 -8.15
N LEU A 71 -8.18 1.77 -9.31
CA LEU A 71 -6.85 1.18 -9.48
C LEU A 71 -5.79 2.26 -9.28
N TYR A 72 -4.98 2.11 -8.23
CA TYR A 72 -3.81 2.91 -7.96
C TYR A 72 -2.57 2.20 -8.49
N THR A 73 -1.74 2.91 -9.25
CA THR A 73 -0.47 2.38 -9.76
C THR A 73 0.66 3.26 -9.28
N PHE A 74 1.59 2.69 -8.52
CA PHE A 74 2.81 3.36 -8.10
C PHE A 74 3.85 3.20 -9.21
N VAL A 75 4.35 4.34 -9.69
CA VAL A 75 5.36 4.42 -10.74
C VAL A 75 6.65 4.98 -10.16
N THR A 76 7.78 4.42 -10.56
CA THR A 76 9.11 4.86 -10.14
C THR A 76 9.86 5.39 -11.35
N ASN A 77 10.48 6.55 -11.19
CA ASN A 77 11.39 7.13 -12.17
C ASN A 77 12.75 6.42 -12.07
N ARG A 78 13.28 5.89 -13.17
CA ARG A 78 14.57 5.18 -13.21
C ARG A 78 15.70 6.08 -13.69
#